data_AF-A0A6A3BJF8-F1
#
_entry.id   AF-A0A6A3BJF8-F1
#
_cell.length_a   1.000
_cell.length_b   1.000
_cell.length_c   1.000
_cell.angle_alpha   90.00
_cell.angle_beta   90.00
_cell.angle_gamma   90.00
#
_symmetry.space_group_name_H-M   'P 1'
#
loop_
_entity.id
_entity.type
_entity.pdbx_description
1 polymer ?
#
loop_
_entity_poly.entity_id
_entity_poly.type
_entity_poly.pdbx_seq_one_letter_code
_entity_poly.pdbx_strand_id
1 'polypeptide(L)'
;MAKQQKVMPVPPPWGIRSSFQSLVALLIATLVVAAIYLRQSDEQLFQYWTTQKDPAGLSTSSCNFFNGKWVYDNESYPLYKEKECAFMSDQLACQKFGRMDLNYQFWRWQPHHCDLPRFNATALLEKLRNKRLVYVGDSLNRNQWVSMVCLVDSFIDPAFRSMHNNGSINIFKATDERGGVLESFGLLRPPCAAAGPAVGASGCRGLFLSS
;
A
#
# COMPACT_ATOMS: atom_id res chain seq x y z
N MET A 1 26.56 38.63 -78.41
CA MET A 1 25.16 38.56 -77.97
C MET A 1 25.06 37.57 -76.81
N ALA A 2 24.80 38.03 -75.59
CA ALA A 2 24.62 37.17 -74.41
C ALA A 2 23.22 37.39 -73.85
N LYS A 3 22.42 36.32 -73.78
CA LYS A 3 21.06 36.31 -73.22
C LYS A 3 21.16 36.32 -71.69
N GLN A 4 20.59 37.35 -71.06
CA GLN A 4 20.35 37.39 -69.62
C GLN A 4 19.16 36.48 -69.29
N GLN A 5 19.39 35.47 -68.44
CA GLN A 5 18.34 34.59 -67.93
C GLN A 5 17.95 35.06 -66.52
N LYS A 6 16.72 35.59 -66.37
CA LYS A 6 16.16 35.94 -65.06
C LYS A 6 15.82 34.66 -64.29
N VAL A 7 16.55 34.42 -63.20
CA VAL A 7 16.18 33.42 -62.20
C VAL A 7 15.16 34.06 -61.26
N MET A 8 13.96 33.48 -61.17
CA MET A 8 12.96 33.83 -60.15
C MET A 8 13.30 33.10 -58.84
N PRO A 9 13.22 33.77 -57.67
CA PRO A 9 13.43 33.11 -56.39
C PRO A 9 12.22 32.26 -56.00
N VAL A 10 12.43 30.98 -55.70
CA VAL A 10 11.42 30.07 -55.14
C VAL A 10 11.26 30.41 -53.64
N PRO A 11 10.04 30.70 -53.14
CA PRO A 11 9.84 31.02 -51.73
C PRO A 11 10.09 29.77 -50.85
N PRO A 12 10.70 29.93 -49.66
CA PRO A 12 11.01 28.79 -48.80
C PRO A 12 9.74 28.20 -48.17
N PRO A 13 9.68 26.87 -47.94
CA PRO A 13 8.50 26.20 -47.38
C PRO A 13 8.43 26.38 -45.86
N TRP A 14 8.32 27.62 -45.40
CA TRP A 14 8.27 27.96 -43.96
C TRP A 14 6.87 27.86 -43.35
N GLY A 15 5.82 27.76 -44.16
CA GLY A 15 4.43 27.68 -43.66
C GLY A 15 4.06 26.33 -43.06
N ILE A 16 4.59 25.23 -43.60
CA ILE A 16 4.16 23.87 -43.25
C ILE A 16 4.76 23.45 -41.90
N ARG A 17 6.05 23.74 -41.65
CA ARG A 17 6.72 23.41 -40.39
C ARG A 17 6.17 24.22 -39.21
N SER A 18 5.78 25.47 -39.42
CA SER A 18 5.16 26.32 -38.37
C SER A 18 3.76 25.83 -37.98
N SER A 19 2.97 25.37 -38.96
CA SER A 19 1.64 24.82 -38.74
C SER A 19 1.66 23.54 -37.89
N PHE A 20 2.56 22.60 -38.20
CA PHE A 20 2.70 21.36 -37.40
C PHE A 20 3.15 21.62 -35.96
N GLN A 21 4.08 22.56 -35.75
CA GLN A 21 4.52 22.92 -34.40
C GLN A 21 3.39 23.57 -33.59
N SER A 22 2.54 24.37 -34.24
CA SER A 22 1.37 24.99 -33.60
C SER A 22 0.29 23.96 -33.25
N LEU A 23 0.02 22.99 -34.14
CA LEU A 23 -0.93 21.90 -33.87
C LEU A 23 -0.45 20.98 -32.74
N VAL A 24 0.86 20.64 -32.73
CA VAL A 24 1.45 19.85 -31.65
C VAL A 24 1.37 20.59 -30.31
N ALA A 25 1.65 21.90 -30.29
CA ALA A 25 1.54 22.71 -29.07
C ALA A 25 0.09 22.76 -28.54
N LEU A 26 -0.90 22.91 -29.42
CA LEU A 26 -2.31 22.90 -29.04
C LEU A 26 -2.75 21.53 -28.49
N LEU A 27 -2.35 20.44 -29.14
CA LEU A 27 -2.64 19.09 -28.65
C LEU A 27 -2.04 18.86 -27.26
N ILE A 28 -0.77 19.25 -27.05
CA ILE A 28 -0.12 19.15 -25.73
C ILE A 28 -0.88 19.99 -24.70
N ALA A 29 -1.23 21.24 -25.01
CA ALA A 29 -1.99 22.10 -24.09
C ALA A 29 -3.34 21.48 -23.71
N THR A 30 -4.08 20.92 -24.68
CA THR A 30 -5.35 20.23 -24.40
C THR A 30 -5.18 18.98 -23.54
N LEU A 31 -4.14 18.18 -23.77
CA LEU A 31 -3.85 16.99 -22.97
C LEU A 31 -3.47 17.36 -21.53
N VAL A 32 -2.70 18.43 -21.34
CA VAL A 32 -2.33 18.94 -20.01
C VAL A 32 -3.57 19.45 -19.27
N VAL A 33 -4.43 20.25 -19.93
CA VAL A 33 -5.68 20.75 -19.32
C VAL A 33 -6.63 19.60 -18.99
N ALA A 34 -6.78 18.61 -19.88
CA ALA A 34 -7.58 17.42 -19.62
C ALA A 34 -7.03 16.62 -18.43
N ALA A 35 -5.71 16.42 -18.33
CA ALA A 35 -5.09 15.72 -17.21
C ALA A 35 -5.31 16.45 -15.87
N ILE A 36 -5.26 17.79 -15.87
CA ILE A 36 -5.56 18.60 -14.69
C ILE A 36 -7.04 18.45 -14.28
N TYR A 37 -7.97 18.53 -15.24
CA TYR A 37 -9.40 18.35 -14.98
C TYR A 37 -9.73 16.95 -14.46
N LEU A 38 -9.14 15.90 -15.06
CA LEU A 38 -9.32 14.53 -14.63
C LEU A 38 -8.76 14.29 -13.21
N ARG A 39 -7.66 14.97 -12.86
CA ARG A 39 -7.12 14.92 -11.48
C ARG A 39 -8.02 15.64 -10.48
N GLN A 40 -8.62 16.77 -10.85
CA GLN A 40 -9.50 17.55 -9.99
C GLN A 40 -10.84 16.84 -9.71
N SER A 41 -11.36 16.06 -10.67
CA SER A 41 -12.57 15.26 -10.46
C SER A 41 -12.40 14.13 -9.44
N ASP A 42 -11.23 13.48 -9.41
CA ASP A 42 -10.94 12.43 -8.42
C ASP A 42 -10.86 12.99 -6.99
N GLU A 43 -10.30 14.19 -6.84
CA GLU A 43 -10.13 14.85 -5.53
C GLU A 43 -11.47 15.32 -4.92
N GLN A 44 -12.36 15.85 -5.76
CA GLN A 44 -13.72 16.26 -5.34
C GLN A 44 -14.58 15.05 -4.92
N LEU A 45 -14.51 13.95 -5.67
CA LEU A 45 -15.28 12.74 -5.36
C LEU A 45 -14.80 12.08 -4.05
N PHE A 46 -13.50 12.09 -3.78
CA PHE A 46 -12.93 11.51 -2.57
C PHE A 46 -13.34 12.26 -1.29
N GLN A 47 -13.36 13.59 -1.32
CA GLN A 47 -13.87 14.42 -0.22
C GLN A 47 -15.37 14.19 0.04
N TYR A 48 -16.14 13.97 -1.03
CA TYR A 48 -17.57 13.65 -0.92
C TYR A 48 -17.81 12.27 -0.29
N TRP A 49 -17.10 11.22 -0.73
CA TRP A 49 -17.23 9.87 -0.16
C TRP A 49 -16.78 9.77 1.30
N THR A 50 -15.80 10.57 1.72
CA THR A 50 -15.31 10.60 3.10
C THR A 50 -16.29 11.31 4.04
N THR A 51 -17.03 12.30 3.55
CA THR A 51 -18.02 13.05 4.35
C THR A 51 -19.33 12.28 4.55
N GLN A 52 -19.68 11.37 3.65
CA GLN A 52 -21.02 10.78 3.61
C GLN A 52 -21.20 9.50 4.45
N LYS A 53 -20.13 8.92 5.02
CA LYS A 53 -20.15 7.60 5.67
C LYS A 53 -20.02 7.60 7.20
N ASP A 54 -20.54 8.62 7.87
CA ASP A 54 -20.77 8.58 9.32
C ASP A 54 -22.26 8.69 9.66
N PRO A 55 -23.04 7.60 9.57
CA PRO A 55 -24.39 7.58 10.10
C PRO A 55 -24.37 7.03 11.53
N ALA A 56 -24.09 7.91 12.50
CA ALA A 56 -24.60 7.82 13.87
C ALA A 56 -24.21 9.07 14.65
N GLY A 57 -25.18 9.97 14.87
CA GLY A 57 -25.00 11.21 15.60
C GLY A 57 -24.64 10.98 17.07
N LEU A 58 -23.35 11.16 17.39
CA LEU A 58 -22.90 11.57 18.70
C LEU A 58 -21.82 12.63 18.47
N SER A 59 -21.96 13.78 19.14
CA SER A 59 -20.98 14.87 19.17
C SER A 59 -19.68 14.39 19.83
N THR A 60 -18.94 13.53 19.16
CA THR A 60 -17.64 13.06 19.60
C THR A 60 -16.64 14.07 19.10
N SER A 61 -15.94 14.72 20.02
CA SER A 61 -14.59 15.20 19.76
C SER A 61 -13.88 14.14 18.92
N SER A 62 -13.45 14.48 17.71
CA SER A 62 -12.76 13.59 16.77
C SER A 62 -11.89 12.57 17.52
N CYS A 63 -12.23 11.27 17.47
CA CYS A 63 -11.48 10.29 18.23
C CYS A 63 -10.07 10.16 17.64
N ASN A 64 -9.07 10.59 18.40
CA ASN A 64 -7.68 10.45 18.00
C ASN A 64 -7.19 9.03 18.32
N PHE A 65 -7.10 8.17 17.31
CA PHE A 65 -6.62 6.79 17.46
C PHE A 65 -5.15 6.67 17.88
N PHE A 66 -4.36 7.73 17.71
CA PHE A 66 -2.93 7.75 18.06
C PHE A 66 -2.67 8.20 19.50
N ASN A 67 -3.69 8.68 20.22
CA ASN A 67 -3.56 9.12 21.61
C ASN A 67 -4.38 8.21 22.54
N GLY A 68 -3.68 7.49 23.41
CA GLY A 68 -4.25 6.43 24.21
C GLY A 68 -3.23 5.79 25.14
N LYS A 69 -3.57 4.62 25.65
CA LYS A 69 -2.72 3.83 26.54
C LYS A 69 -2.79 2.35 26.22
N TRP A 70 -1.74 1.62 26.57
CA TRP A 70 -1.76 0.17 26.57
C TRP A 70 -2.54 -0.34 27.79
N VAL A 71 -3.46 -1.26 27.55
CA VAL A 71 -4.29 -1.92 28.56
C VAL A 71 -4.06 -3.43 28.44
N TYR A 72 -3.85 -4.09 29.58
CA TYR A 72 -3.73 -5.54 29.64
C TYR A 72 -5.11 -6.18 29.57
N ASP A 73 -5.29 -7.12 28.64
CA ASP A 73 -6.53 -7.81 28.34
C ASP A 73 -6.22 -9.27 27.99
N ASN A 74 -6.41 -10.16 28.96
CA ASN A 74 -6.21 -11.60 28.80
C ASN A 74 -7.49 -12.35 28.40
N GLU A 75 -8.62 -11.65 28.25
CA GLU A 75 -9.89 -12.25 27.86
C GLU A 75 -10.10 -12.20 26.35
N SER A 76 -9.77 -11.06 25.72
CA SER A 76 -10.05 -10.82 24.30
C SER A 76 -8.84 -10.90 23.37
N TYR A 77 -7.62 -10.83 23.92
CA TYR A 77 -6.35 -10.96 23.20
C TYR A 77 -5.62 -12.28 23.53
N PRO A 78 -4.69 -12.73 22.67
CA PRO A 78 -4.35 -12.18 21.36
C PRO A 78 -5.42 -12.44 20.30
N LEU A 79 -5.42 -11.63 19.23
CA LEU A 79 -6.37 -11.79 18.12
C LEU A 79 -6.12 -13.04 17.27
N TYR A 80 -4.89 -13.55 17.27
CA TYR A 80 -4.50 -14.83 16.68
C TYR A 80 -3.34 -15.42 17.49
N LYS A 81 -3.17 -16.75 17.46
CA LYS A 81 -2.01 -17.39 18.09
C LYS A 81 -0.90 -17.61 17.06
N GLU A 82 0.34 -17.39 17.48
CA GLU A 82 1.52 -17.55 16.62
C GLU A 82 1.58 -18.94 15.96
N LYS A 83 1.30 -20.00 16.74
CA LYS A 83 1.32 -21.40 16.27
C LYS A 83 0.21 -21.76 15.28
N GLU A 84 -0.86 -20.98 15.24
CA GLU A 84 -2.03 -21.26 14.39
C GLU A 84 -1.90 -20.59 13.02
N CYS A 85 -1.07 -19.56 12.89
CA CYS A 85 -0.85 -18.88 11.61
C CYS A 85 0.13 -19.66 10.72
N ALA A 86 -0.39 -20.22 9.62
CA ALA A 86 0.42 -21.00 8.68
C ALA A 86 1.47 -20.15 7.92
N PHE A 87 1.27 -18.83 7.88
CA PHE A 87 2.08 -17.89 7.11
C PHE A 87 3.07 -17.09 7.96
N MET A 88 3.20 -17.42 9.24
CA MET A 88 4.16 -16.78 10.13
C MET A 88 5.59 -17.10 9.67
N SER A 89 6.39 -16.07 9.40
CA SER A 89 7.80 -16.27 9.08
C SER A 89 8.63 -16.56 10.33
N ASP A 90 9.66 -17.40 10.20
CA ASP A 90 10.55 -17.74 11.32
C ASP A 90 11.16 -16.53 12.03
N GLN A 91 11.46 -15.46 11.29
CA GLN A 91 11.99 -14.21 11.86
C GLN A 91 11.03 -13.51 12.84
N LEU A 92 9.75 -13.87 12.83
CA LEU A 92 8.68 -13.29 13.65
C LEU A 92 8.12 -14.30 14.67
N ALA A 93 8.55 -15.55 14.62
CA ALA A 93 7.99 -16.64 15.42
C ALA A 93 8.70 -16.76 16.79
N CYS A 94 8.54 -15.76 17.65
CA CYS A 94 9.23 -15.70 18.95
C CYS A 94 9.00 -16.94 19.82
N GLN A 95 7.76 -17.44 19.89
CA GLN A 95 7.42 -18.61 20.69
C GLN A 95 8.10 -19.87 20.13
N LYS A 96 8.15 -20.02 18.80
CA LYS A 96 8.85 -21.13 18.14
C LYS A 96 10.34 -21.16 18.49
N PHE A 97 10.96 -19.99 18.66
CA PHE A 97 12.39 -19.86 18.98
C PHE A 97 12.69 -19.71 20.48
N GLY A 98 11.78 -20.18 21.35
CA GLY A 98 12.07 -20.41 22.77
C GLY A 98 11.62 -19.31 23.72
N ARG A 99 10.91 -18.27 23.24
CA ARG A 99 10.30 -17.28 24.13
C ARG A 99 9.08 -17.88 24.83
N MET A 100 9.13 -17.97 26.16
CA MET A 100 8.08 -18.60 26.98
C MET A 100 7.20 -17.58 27.71
N ASP A 101 7.62 -16.32 27.86
CA ASP A 101 6.80 -15.25 28.40
C ASP A 101 5.78 -14.79 27.35
N LEU A 102 4.52 -15.22 27.46
CA LEU A 102 3.47 -14.86 26.50
C LEU A 102 2.68 -13.60 26.87
N ASN A 103 2.99 -13.01 28.02
CA ASN A 103 2.24 -11.86 28.56
C ASN A 103 2.24 -10.64 27.65
N TYR A 104 3.23 -10.50 26.77
CA TYR A 104 3.28 -9.40 25.79
C TYR A 104 2.14 -9.46 24.77
N GLN A 105 1.53 -10.63 24.56
CA GLN A 105 0.47 -10.84 23.56
C GLN A 105 -0.90 -10.32 24.02
N PHE A 106 -1.06 -10.07 25.33
CA PHE A 106 -2.32 -9.64 25.95
C PHE A 106 -2.45 -8.12 26.07
N TRP A 107 -1.54 -7.35 25.47
CA TRP A 107 -1.64 -5.89 25.50
C TRP A 107 -2.46 -5.38 24.31
N ARG A 108 -3.47 -4.56 24.59
CA ARG A 108 -4.25 -3.84 23.58
C ARG A 108 -4.11 -2.33 23.71
N TRP A 109 -4.16 -1.66 22.57
CA TRP A 109 -4.17 -0.21 22.53
C TRP A 109 -5.60 0.31 22.76
N GLN A 110 -5.78 1.25 23.69
CA GLN A 110 -7.06 1.88 24.03
C GLN A 110 -6.96 3.41 23.84
N PRO A 111 -7.62 3.99 22.83
CA PRO A 111 -7.76 5.44 22.71
C PRO A 111 -8.52 6.04 23.89
N HIS A 112 -8.24 7.31 24.23
CA HIS A 112 -8.84 7.96 25.41
C HIS A 112 -10.34 8.28 25.29
N HIS A 113 -10.79 8.60 24.08
CA HIS A 113 -12.12 9.18 23.85
C HIS A 113 -13.05 8.27 23.04
N CYS A 114 -12.61 7.06 22.69
CA CYS A 114 -13.44 6.05 22.04
C CYS A 114 -12.87 4.65 22.22
N ASP A 115 -13.72 3.66 22.00
CA ASP A 115 -13.34 2.26 21.94
C ASP A 115 -13.12 1.82 20.49
N LEU A 116 -12.05 1.05 20.27
CA LEU A 116 -11.80 0.44 18.97
C LEU A 116 -12.72 -0.78 18.80
N PRO A 117 -13.41 -0.91 17.65
CA PRO A 117 -14.20 -2.10 17.38
C PRO A 117 -13.28 -3.32 17.31
N ARG A 118 -13.78 -4.47 17.78
CA ARG A 118 -13.05 -5.73 17.66
C ARG A 118 -12.81 -6.05 16.18
N PHE A 119 -11.63 -6.60 15.89
CA PHE A 119 -11.29 -7.01 14.53
C PHE A 119 -12.31 -8.02 14.00
N ASN A 120 -12.81 -7.76 12.79
CA ASN A 120 -13.73 -8.63 12.07
C ASN A 120 -13.16 -8.89 10.67
N ALA A 121 -12.65 -10.10 10.47
CA ALA A 121 -12.03 -10.50 9.21
C ALA A 121 -13.03 -10.43 8.05
N THR A 122 -14.27 -10.87 8.25
CA THR A 122 -15.32 -10.81 7.22
C THR A 122 -15.57 -9.38 6.78
N ALA A 123 -15.71 -8.43 7.71
CA ALA A 123 -15.92 -7.03 7.38
C ALA A 123 -14.73 -6.41 6.63
N LEU A 124 -13.49 -6.80 6.98
CA LEU A 124 -12.30 -6.39 6.25
C LEU A 124 -12.30 -6.97 4.82
N LEU A 125 -12.54 -8.27 4.68
CA LEU A 125 -12.56 -8.99 3.40
C LEU A 125 -13.65 -8.44 2.47
N GLU A 126 -14.83 -8.14 3.00
CA GLU A 126 -15.92 -7.49 2.25
C GLU A 126 -15.51 -6.12 1.70
N LYS A 127 -14.84 -5.29 2.53
CA LYS A 127 -14.34 -3.97 2.09
C LYS A 127 -13.25 -4.07 1.03
N LEU A 128 -12.49 -5.15 1.04
CA LEU A 128 -11.36 -5.43 0.15
C LEU A 128 -11.71 -6.40 -0.98
N ARG A 129 -12.99 -6.81 -1.12
CA ARG A 129 -13.42 -7.72 -2.18
C ARG A 129 -13.15 -7.09 -3.54
N ASN A 130 -12.51 -7.86 -4.43
CA ASN A 130 -12.10 -7.44 -5.77
C ASN A 130 -11.14 -6.24 -5.76
N LYS A 131 -10.48 -5.98 -4.62
CA LYS A 131 -9.44 -4.95 -4.47
C LYS A 131 -8.11 -5.62 -4.10
N ARG A 132 -7.05 -4.85 -4.29
CA ARG A 132 -5.68 -5.26 -3.96
C ARG A 132 -5.14 -4.32 -2.89
N LEU A 133 -4.70 -4.90 -1.76
CA LEU A 133 -4.05 -4.15 -0.69
C LEU A 133 -2.54 -4.39 -0.75
N VAL A 134 -1.74 -3.34 -0.89
CA VAL A 134 -0.29 -3.47 -1.07
C VAL A 134 0.42 -2.77 0.09
N TYR A 135 1.29 -3.50 0.79
CA TYR A 135 2.22 -2.96 1.77
C TYR A 135 3.56 -2.72 1.06
N VAL A 136 4.00 -1.46 1.01
CA VAL A 136 5.24 -1.04 0.36
C VAL A 136 6.16 -0.43 1.41
N GLY A 137 7.35 -0.99 1.61
CA GLY A 137 8.36 -0.35 2.44
C GLY A 137 9.51 -1.26 2.83
N ASP A 138 9.97 -1.07 4.06
CA ASP A 138 11.06 -1.82 4.67
C ASP A 138 10.55 -3.08 5.41
N SER A 139 11.40 -3.63 6.27
CA SER A 139 11.07 -4.79 7.09
C SER A 139 9.91 -4.55 8.06
N LEU A 140 9.68 -3.32 8.54
CA LEU A 140 8.57 -3.05 9.45
C LEU A 140 7.23 -3.17 8.73
N ASN A 141 7.15 -2.68 7.50
CA ASN A 141 5.95 -2.84 6.67
C ASN A 141 5.71 -4.30 6.30
N ARG A 142 6.77 -5.10 6.12
CA ARG A 142 6.62 -6.56 5.98
C ARG A 142 6.06 -7.20 7.26
N ASN A 143 6.51 -6.79 8.44
CA ASN A 143 6.00 -7.32 9.70
C ASN A 143 4.51 -6.99 9.89
N GLN A 144 4.09 -5.76 9.53
CA GLN A 144 2.68 -5.37 9.54
C GLN A 144 1.86 -6.20 8.55
N TRP A 145 2.36 -6.43 7.34
CA TRP A 145 1.71 -7.28 6.35
C TRP A 145 1.53 -8.72 6.85
N VAL A 146 2.56 -9.33 7.43
CA VAL A 146 2.46 -10.70 8.00
C VAL A 146 1.42 -10.74 9.13
N SER A 147 1.40 -9.74 10.02
CA SER A 147 0.41 -9.66 11.10
C SER A 147 -1.03 -9.57 10.55
N MET A 148 -1.26 -8.78 9.51
CA MET A 148 -2.57 -8.71 8.85
C MET A 148 -2.94 -10.04 8.19
N VAL A 149 -2.00 -10.72 7.52
CA VAL A 149 -2.26 -12.04 6.94
C VAL A 149 -2.66 -13.03 8.03
N CYS A 150 -1.96 -13.09 9.16
CA CYS A 150 -2.32 -13.98 10.27
C CYS A 150 -3.67 -13.65 10.91
N LEU A 151 -4.02 -12.37 11.01
CA LEU A 151 -5.35 -11.93 11.44
C LEU A 151 -6.45 -12.42 10.51
N VAL A 152 -6.21 -12.46 9.20
CA VAL A 152 -7.18 -12.98 8.24
C VAL A 152 -7.19 -14.50 8.23
N ASP A 153 -6.01 -15.12 8.31
CA ASP A 153 -5.79 -16.57 8.36
C ASP A 153 -6.60 -17.24 9.48
N SER A 154 -6.65 -16.62 10.67
CA SER A 154 -7.36 -17.18 11.82
C SER A 154 -8.88 -17.28 11.65
N PHE A 155 -9.47 -16.66 10.61
CA PHE A 155 -10.91 -16.66 10.36
C PHE A 155 -11.31 -17.29 9.01
N ILE A 156 -10.34 -17.69 8.17
CA ILE A 156 -10.62 -18.28 6.84
C ILE A 156 -10.20 -19.75 6.83
N ASP A 157 -11.06 -20.59 6.28
CA ASP A 157 -10.76 -22.01 6.06
C ASP A 157 -9.50 -22.19 5.18
N PRO A 158 -8.59 -23.12 5.52
CA PRO A 158 -7.43 -23.44 4.71
C PRO A 158 -7.69 -23.68 3.22
N ALA A 159 -8.86 -24.20 2.84
CA ALA A 159 -9.22 -24.45 1.44
C ALA A 159 -9.38 -23.16 0.62
N PHE A 160 -9.65 -22.02 1.27
CA PHE A 160 -9.95 -20.75 0.61
C PHE A 160 -8.80 -19.74 0.67
N ARG A 161 -7.63 -20.15 1.14
CA ARG A 161 -6.47 -19.28 1.28
C ARG A 161 -5.24 -19.85 0.60
N SER A 162 -4.42 -19.00 0.01
CA SER A 162 -3.15 -19.40 -0.61
C SER A 162 -2.11 -18.31 -0.53
N MET A 163 -0.84 -18.71 -0.59
CA MET A 163 0.28 -17.79 -0.63
C MET A 163 1.19 -18.12 -1.82
N HIS A 164 1.54 -17.10 -2.58
CA HIS A 164 2.44 -17.19 -3.72
C HIS A 164 3.61 -16.22 -3.53
N ASN A 165 4.84 -16.70 -3.73
CA ASN A 165 6.03 -15.87 -3.71
C ASN A 165 6.57 -15.71 -5.14
N ASN A 166 6.85 -14.47 -5.53
CA ASN A 166 7.46 -14.13 -6.82
C ASN A 166 8.76 -13.35 -6.62
N GLY A 167 9.66 -13.89 -5.78
CA GLY A 167 10.94 -13.28 -5.41
C GLY A 167 10.77 -12.09 -4.47
N SER A 168 10.64 -10.89 -5.05
CA SER A 168 10.50 -9.64 -4.28
C SER A 168 9.09 -9.38 -3.73
N ILE A 169 8.12 -10.15 -4.21
CA ILE A 169 6.70 -9.95 -3.91
C ILE A 169 6.13 -11.20 -3.25
N ASN A 170 5.56 -11.05 -2.07
CA ASN A 170 4.71 -12.07 -1.46
C ASN A 170 3.25 -11.71 -1.70
N ILE A 171 2.45 -12.66 -2.16
CA ILE A 171 1.04 -12.49 -2.51
C ILE A 171 0.23 -13.45 -1.65
N PHE A 172 -0.61 -12.91 -0.78
CA PHE A 172 -1.61 -13.68 -0.06
C PHE A 172 -2.96 -13.51 -0.73
N LYS A 173 -3.62 -14.62 -1.04
CA LYS A 173 -4.95 -14.65 -1.64
C LYS A 173 -5.94 -15.32 -0.70
N ALA A 174 -7.06 -14.66 -0.49
CA ALA A 174 -8.20 -15.20 0.24
C ALA A 174 -9.44 -15.15 -0.66
N THR A 175 -10.11 -16.28 -0.80
CA THR A 175 -11.31 -16.45 -1.60
C THR A 175 -12.52 -16.58 -0.68
N ASP A 176 -13.63 -15.96 -1.02
CA ASP A 176 -14.92 -16.18 -0.34
C ASP A 176 -15.69 -17.29 -1.08
N GLU A 177 -16.62 -17.96 -0.40
CA GLU A 177 -17.55 -18.93 -0.99
C GLU A 177 -18.35 -18.33 -2.16
N ARG A 178 -18.56 -17.01 -2.14
CA ARG A 178 -19.18 -16.22 -3.22
C ARG A 178 -18.24 -15.88 -4.38
N GLY A 179 -17.03 -16.45 -4.41
CA GLY A 179 -16.03 -16.23 -5.46
C GLY A 179 -15.31 -14.89 -5.40
N GLY A 180 -15.49 -14.10 -4.34
CA GLY A 180 -14.77 -12.85 -4.14
C GLY A 180 -13.30 -13.12 -3.81
N VAL A 181 -12.38 -12.46 -4.51
CA VAL A 181 -10.93 -12.61 -4.27
C VAL A 181 -10.39 -11.36 -3.59
N LEU A 182 -9.70 -11.56 -2.47
CA LEU A 182 -8.83 -10.57 -1.85
C LEU A 182 -7.39 -10.93 -2.17
N GLU A 183 -6.63 -9.96 -2.68
CA GLU A 183 -5.19 -10.10 -2.87
C GLU A 183 -4.46 -9.07 -2.02
N SER A 184 -3.53 -9.52 -1.19
CA SER A 184 -2.62 -8.65 -0.47
C SER A 184 -1.17 -8.92 -0.83
N PHE A 185 -0.38 -7.85 -0.96
CA PHE A 185 1.00 -7.91 -1.43
C PHE A 185 1.94 -7.34 -0.36
N GLY A 186 2.99 -8.09 -0.02
CA GLY A 186 4.12 -7.62 0.78
C GLY A 186 5.33 -7.40 -0.12
N LEU A 187 5.68 -6.14 -0.39
CA LEU A 187 6.86 -5.75 -1.16
C LEU A 187 7.98 -5.32 -0.22
N LEU A 188 9.09 -6.06 -0.23
CA LEU A 188 10.34 -5.51 0.28
C LEU A 188 10.95 -4.64 -0.82
N ARG A 189 11.21 -3.37 -0.52
CA ARG A 189 12.15 -2.63 -1.37
C ARG A 189 13.48 -3.39 -1.30
N PRO A 190 14.11 -3.75 -2.43
CA PRO A 190 15.46 -4.30 -2.36
C PRO A 190 16.31 -3.30 -1.57
N PRO A 191 17.23 -3.77 -0.70
CA PRO A 191 18.26 -2.87 -0.17
C PRO A 191 18.87 -2.15 -1.36
N CYS A 192 19.03 -0.83 -1.22
CA CYS A 192 19.53 0.05 -2.27
C CYS A 192 20.59 -0.66 -3.10
N ALA A 193 20.42 -0.57 -4.43
CA ALA A 193 21.31 -1.05 -5.48
C ALA A 193 22.66 -1.53 -4.98
N ALA A 194 22.99 -2.79 -5.28
CA ALA A 194 24.33 -3.34 -5.19
C ALA A 194 25.33 -2.24 -5.58
N ALA A 195 26.02 -1.69 -4.58
CA ALA A 195 27.14 -0.82 -4.80
C ALA A 195 28.09 -1.61 -5.70
N GLY A 196 28.53 -0.97 -6.79
CA GLY A 196 29.58 -1.52 -7.64
C GLY A 196 30.79 -1.94 -6.80
N PRO A 197 31.66 -2.80 -7.36
CA PRO A 197 32.72 -3.45 -6.59
C PRO A 197 33.84 -2.45 -6.31
N ALA A 198 33.68 -1.55 -5.33
CA ALA A 198 34.75 -0.70 -4.82
C ALA A 198 34.34 0.12 -3.58
N VAL A 199 33.87 -0.48 -2.48
CA VAL A 199 34.09 0.12 -1.15
C VAL A 199 34.29 -0.99 -0.11
N GLY A 200 35.42 -0.94 0.57
CA GLY A 200 35.93 -1.96 1.46
C GLY A 200 35.09 -2.23 2.71
N ALA A 201 35.43 -3.34 3.34
CA ALA A 201 34.87 -3.85 4.59
C ALA A 201 34.96 -2.82 5.73
N SER A 202 33.88 -2.09 5.99
CA SER A 202 33.52 -1.52 7.30
C SER A 202 32.25 -0.66 7.16
N GLY A 203 31.08 -1.23 7.44
CA GLY A 203 29.88 -0.38 7.44
C GLY A 203 28.53 -1.10 7.45
N CYS A 204 28.32 -2.04 8.36
CA CYS A 204 26.96 -2.43 8.81
C CYS A 204 27.07 -2.90 10.27
N ARG A 205 27.38 -1.96 11.18
CA ARG A 205 27.17 -2.18 12.61
C ARG A 205 25.82 -1.59 12.99
N GLY A 206 24.96 -2.48 13.50
CA GLY A 206 24.02 -2.22 14.59
C GLY A 206 22.92 -1.20 14.36
N LEU A 207 21.68 -1.68 14.40
CA LEU A 207 20.60 -1.00 15.11
C LEU A 207 19.60 -2.07 15.59
N PHE A 208 19.95 -2.66 16.74
CA PHE A 208 18.99 -3.12 17.73
C PHE A 208 18.38 -1.87 18.37
N LEU A 209 17.06 -1.74 18.36
CA LEU A 209 16.26 -0.96 19.32
C LEU A 209 14.99 -1.81 19.49
N SER A 210 14.74 -2.51 20.60
CA SER A 210 14.60 -2.06 21.99
C SER A 210 13.67 -0.84 22.10
N SER A 211 12.40 -1.14 22.32
CA SER A 211 11.48 -0.39 23.19
C SER A 211 10.79 -1.40 24.09
#